data_AF-A0A7J9QX42-F1
#
_entry.id   AF-A0A7J9QX42-F1
#
_cell.length_a   1.000
_cell.length_b   1.000
_cell.length_c   1.000
_cell.angle_alpha   90.00
_cell.angle_beta   90.00
_cell.angle_gamma   90.00
#
_symmetry.space_group_name_H-M   'P 1'
#
loop_
_entity.id
_entity.type
_entity.pdbx_description
1 polymer ?
#
loop_
_entity_poly.entity_id
_entity_poly.type
_entity_poly.pdbx_seq_one_letter_code
_entity_poly.pdbx_strand_id
1 'polypeptide(L)'
;MITEAQLAEVVTKAKEETKKTKFKQSLELIINFKDIDVKKGFAINEVVQLPKTNSPATVCVIATGEMSQKAKAANADSVIGNEELAKFEANKRESRKFINKYDFFLADTKIMPTVGKALGQLLGPR
;
A
#
# COMPACT_ATOMS: atom_id res chain seq x y z
N MET A 1 -18.33 -24.05 6.04
CA MET A 1 -18.19 -22.59 6.18
C MET A 1 -17.41 -22.31 7.45
N ILE A 2 -16.48 -21.36 7.43
CA ILE A 2 -15.72 -20.96 8.62
C ILE A 2 -16.56 -19.94 9.40
N THR A 3 -16.65 -20.08 10.72
CA THR A 3 -17.38 -19.13 11.58
C THR A 3 -16.44 -18.12 12.25
N GLU A 4 -16.99 -17.01 12.73
CA GLU A 4 -16.23 -15.99 13.47
C GLU A 4 -15.55 -16.57 14.72
N ALA A 5 -16.24 -17.47 15.43
CA ALA A 5 -15.70 -18.16 16.60
C ALA A 5 -14.46 -19.00 16.25
N GLN A 6 -14.47 -19.70 15.11
CA GLN A 6 -13.32 -20.47 14.64
C GLN A 6 -12.13 -19.57 14.28
N LEU A 7 -12.38 -18.42 13.66
CA LEU A 7 -11.31 -17.44 13.36
C LEU A 7 -10.70 -16.88 14.64
N ALA A 8 -11.51 -16.53 15.64
CA ALA A 8 -11.03 -16.02 16.92
C ALA A 8 -10.16 -17.04 17.67
N GLU A 9 -10.53 -18.32 17.61
CA GLU A 9 -9.74 -19.40 18.21
C GLU A 9 -8.38 -19.56 17.52
N VAL A 10 -8.35 -19.59 16.18
CA VAL A 10 -7.11 -19.71 15.41
C VAL A 10 -6.17 -18.53 15.67
N VAL A 11 -6.70 -17.30 15.73
CA VAL A 11 -5.90 -16.11 16.02
C VAL A 11 -5.31 -16.17 17.43
N THR A 12 -6.05 -16.68 18.41
CA THR A 12 -5.56 -16.82 19.79
C THR A 12 -4.43 -17.84 19.86
N LYS A 13 -4.63 -19.02 19.26
CA LYS A 13 -3.58 -20.07 19.18
C LYS A 13 -2.30 -19.56 18.51
N ALA A 14 -2.43 -18.87 17.38
CA ALA A 14 -1.29 -18.30 16.67
C ALA A 14 -0.49 -17.31 17.54
N LYS A 15 -1.15 -16.51 18.37
CA LYS A 15 -0.48 -15.58 19.30
C LYS A 15 0.23 -16.30 20.44
N GLU A 16 -0.35 -17.37 20.96
CA GLU A 16 0.20 -18.13 22.09
C GLU A 16 1.40 -18.99 21.68
N GLU A 17 1.35 -19.62 20.50
CA GLU A 17 2.44 -20.46 19.97
C GLU A 17 3.66 -19.63 19.52
N THR A 18 3.47 -18.32 19.29
CA THR A 18 4.54 -17.44 18.81
C THR A 18 5.49 -17.04 19.92
N LYS A 19 6.79 -17.26 19.70
CA LYS A 19 7.84 -16.82 20.63
C LYS A 19 7.88 -15.28 20.72
N LYS A 20 8.09 -14.76 21.94
CA LYS A 20 8.23 -13.32 22.17
C LYS A 20 9.43 -12.74 21.41
N THR A 21 9.18 -11.72 20.60
CA THR A 21 10.19 -10.93 19.89
C THR A 21 10.37 -9.55 20.53
N LYS A 22 11.49 -8.87 20.23
CA LYS A 22 11.78 -7.51 20.71
C LYS A 22 11.03 -6.40 19.94
N PHE A 23 10.19 -6.78 18.98
CA PHE A 23 9.37 -5.88 18.15
C PHE A 23 7.92 -6.37 18.11
N LYS A 24 6.99 -5.46 17.81
CA LYS A 24 5.57 -5.79 17.63
C LYS A 24 5.38 -6.57 16.33
N GLN A 25 4.82 -7.78 16.41
CA GLN A 25 4.60 -8.64 15.26
C GLN A 25 3.28 -8.29 14.55
N SER A 26 3.25 -8.54 13.24
CA SER A 26 2.04 -8.49 12.42
C SER A 26 1.41 -9.88 12.33
N LEU A 27 0.10 -9.94 12.13
CA LEU A 27 -0.62 -11.17 11.80
C LEU A 27 -0.87 -11.22 10.30
N GLU A 28 -0.61 -12.36 9.69
CA GLU A 28 -0.85 -12.60 8.27
C GLU A 28 -2.00 -13.59 8.08
N LEU A 29 -2.85 -13.33 7.09
CA LEU A 29 -3.92 -14.22 6.68
C LEU A 29 -3.55 -14.85 5.35
N ILE A 30 -3.38 -16.18 5.34
CA ILE A 30 -3.04 -16.96 4.15
C ILE A 30 -4.25 -17.80 3.77
N ILE A 31 -4.74 -17.62 2.54
CA ILE A 31 -5.93 -18.33 2.02
C ILE A 31 -5.49 -19.17 0.83
N ASN A 32 -5.68 -20.49 0.94
CA ASN A 32 -5.46 -21.43 -0.16
C ASN A 32 -6.80 -21.76 -0.81
N PHE A 33 -6.93 -21.43 -2.08
CA PHE A 33 -8.11 -21.78 -2.87
C PHE A 33 -7.94 -23.14 -3.55
N LYS A 34 -9.04 -23.90 -3.63
CA LYS A 34 -9.12 -25.14 -4.42
C LYS A 34 -10.03 -24.89 -5.62
N ASP A 35 -9.77 -25.61 -6.71
CA ASP A 35 -10.61 -25.61 -7.92
C ASP A 35 -10.71 -24.24 -8.62
N ILE A 36 -9.65 -23.44 -8.54
CA ILE A 36 -9.54 -22.15 -9.22
C ILE A 36 -8.63 -22.26 -10.44
N ASP A 37 -9.14 -21.80 -11.58
CA ASP A 37 -8.36 -21.64 -12.80
C ASP A 37 -8.01 -20.17 -13.02
N VAL A 38 -6.78 -19.79 -12.66
CA VAL A 38 -6.24 -18.44 -12.81
C VAL A 38 -6.26 -17.99 -14.28
N LYS A 39 -6.14 -18.92 -15.23
CA LYS A 39 -6.14 -18.60 -16.68
C LYS A 39 -7.53 -18.22 -17.20
N LYS A 40 -8.59 -18.59 -16.48
CA LYS A 40 -9.97 -18.21 -16.81
C LYS A 40 -10.39 -16.86 -16.24
N GLY A 41 -9.43 -16.07 -15.75
CA GLY A 41 -9.66 -14.70 -15.29
C GLY A 41 -9.91 -14.56 -13.80
N PHE A 42 -9.58 -15.57 -12.99
CA PHE A 42 -9.59 -15.39 -11.53
C PHE A 42 -8.39 -14.53 -11.11
N ALA A 43 -8.64 -13.25 -10.84
CA ALA A 43 -7.69 -12.32 -10.27
C ALA A 43 -8.37 -11.52 -9.16
N ILE A 44 -7.70 -11.38 -8.01
CA ILE A 44 -8.16 -10.55 -6.89
C ILE A 44 -7.26 -9.31 -6.87
N ASN A 45 -7.84 -8.14 -7.13
CA ASN A 45 -7.17 -6.86 -6.98
C ASN A 45 -8.12 -5.89 -6.28
N GLU A 46 -8.19 -5.99 -4.97
CA GLU A 46 -9.15 -5.26 -4.14
C GLU A 46 -8.43 -4.46 -3.04
N VAL A 47 -8.92 -3.25 -2.81
CA VAL A 47 -8.46 -2.42 -1.68
C VAL A 47 -9.43 -2.60 -0.53
N VAL A 48 -8.98 -3.30 0.51
CA VAL A 48 -9.81 -3.59 1.70
C VAL A 48 -9.42 -2.67 2.84
N GLN A 49 -10.35 -1.82 3.27
CA GLN A 49 -10.17 -1.00 4.46
C GLN A 49 -10.36 -1.86 5.71
N LEU A 50 -9.31 -2.00 6.52
CA LEU A 50 -9.39 -2.73 7.78
C LEU A 50 -10.25 -1.95 8.79
N PRO A 51 -11.20 -2.60 9.49
CA PRO A 51 -12.03 -1.93 10.49
C PRO A 51 -11.24 -1.45 11.70
N LYS A 52 -10.12 -2.12 12.01
CA LYS A 52 -9.17 -1.73 13.05
C LYS A 52 -7.75 -2.02 12.57
N THR A 53 -6.86 -1.04 12.69
CA THR A 53 -5.43 -1.23 12.46
C THR A 53 -4.62 -0.44 13.48
N ASN A 54 -3.52 -1.02 13.93
CA ASN A 54 -2.52 -0.35 14.78
C ASN A 54 -1.31 0.12 13.96
N SER A 55 -1.28 -0.18 12.66
CA SER A 55 -0.25 0.24 11.71
C SER A 55 -0.98 0.83 10.51
N PRO A 56 -1.24 2.16 10.50
CA PRO A 56 -1.87 2.79 9.35
C PRO A 56 -0.97 2.64 8.12
N ALA A 57 -1.60 2.47 6.96
CA ALA A 57 -0.87 2.47 5.69
C ALA A 57 -0.33 3.87 5.41
N THR A 58 0.89 3.93 4.93
CA THR A 58 1.59 5.17 4.61
C THR A 58 1.18 5.68 3.23
N VAL A 59 0.84 6.96 3.12
CA VAL A 59 0.26 7.55 1.91
C VAL A 59 1.09 8.72 1.40
N CYS A 60 1.50 8.63 0.14
CA CYS A 60 2.10 9.75 -0.59
C CYS A 60 1.08 10.36 -1.56
N VAL A 61 0.89 11.68 -1.49
CA VAL A 61 0.00 12.41 -2.39
C VAL A 61 0.83 13.19 -3.42
N ILE A 62 0.56 12.97 -4.70
CA ILE A 62 1.21 13.62 -5.83
C ILE A 62 0.25 14.68 -6.39
N ALA A 63 0.47 15.93 -6.01
CA ALA A 63 -0.48 17.00 -6.28
C ALA A 63 0.20 18.37 -6.38
N THR A 64 -0.45 19.28 -7.09
CA THR A 64 0.00 20.67 -7.26
C THR A 64 -1.09 21.65 -6.83
N GLY A 65 -0.71 22.88 -6.48
CA GLY A 65 -1.66 23.95 -6.16
C GLY A 65 -2.54 23.63 -4.94
N GLU A 66 -3.86 23.86 -5.08
CA GLU A 66 -4.84 23.69 -4.01
C GLU A 66 -4.88 22.26 -3.45
N MET A 67 -4.76 21.24 -4.31
CA MET A 67 -4.80 19.84 -3.87
C MET A 67 -3.60 19.47 -3.01
N SER A 68 -2.43 20.08 -3.27
CA SER A 68 -1.25 19.93 -2.42
C SER A 68 -1.48 20.49 -1.00
N GLN A 69 -2.14 21.64 -0.90
CA GLN A 69 -2.47 22.25 0.38
C GLN A 69 -3.49 21.41 1.15
N LYS A 70 -4.53 20.90 0.48
CA LYS A 70 -5.51 19.98 1.07
C LYS A 70 -4.85 18.70 1.59
N ALA A 71 -3.92 18.12 0.82
CA ALA A 71 -3.20 16.91 1.23
C ALA A 71 -2.34 17.14 2.49
N LYS A 72 -1.66 18.29 2.58
CA LYS A 72 -0.92 18.67 3.79
C LYS A 72 -1.85 18.90 4.98
N ALA A 73 -2.99 19.55 4.77
CA ALA A 73 -3.99 19.75 5.81
C ALA A 73 -4.64 18.44 6.29
N ALA A 74 -4.70 17.43 5.42
CA ALA A 74 -5.19 16.09 5.74
C ALA A 74 -4.15 15.18 6.42
N ASN A 75 -2.96 15.71 6.76
CA ASN A 75 -1.84 14.96 7.36
C ASN A 75 -1.35 13.77 6.51
N ALA A 76 -1.29 13.93 5.18
CA ALA A 76 -0.62 12.95 4.33
C ALA A 76 0.87 12.81 4.74
N ASP A 77 1.39 11.57 4.75
CA ASP A 77 2.78 11.30 5.15
C ASP A 77 3.81 11.98 4.24
N SER A 78 3.45 12.20 2.98
CA SER A 78 4.25 12.97 2.04
C SER A 78 3.39 13.60 0.96
N VAL A 79 3.79 14.79 0.51
CA VAL A 79 3.18 15.47 -0.63
C VAL A 79 4.28 15.89 -1.60
N ILE A 80 4.21 15.41 -2.84
CA ILE A 80 5.19 15.71 -3.90
C ILE A 80 4.52 16.39 -5.10
N GLY A 81 5.29 17.17 -5.86
CA GLY A 81 4.85 17.87 -7.06
C GLY A 81 5.72 17.56 -8.28
N ASN A 82 5.64 18.42 -9.30
CA ASN A 82 6.37 18.24 -10.57
C ASN A 82 7.89 18.26 -10.41
N GLU A 83 8.42 19.05 -9.48
CA GLU A 83 9.87 19.16 -9.27
C GLU A 83 10.47 17.87 -8.72
N GLU A 84 9.81 17.25 -7.74
CA GLU A 84 10.23 15.95 -7.21
C GLU A 84 10.07 14.84 -8.26
N LEU A 85 8.98 14.86 -9.04
CA LEU A 85 8.80 13.90 -10.14
C LEU A 85 9.92 13.98 -11.17
N ALA A 86 10.37 15.18 -11.54
CA ALA A 86 11.49 15.36 -12.46
C ALA A 86 12.80 14.78 -11.89
N LYS A 87 13.04 14.96 -10.58
CA LYS A 87 14.20 14.35 -9.89
C LYS A 87 14.11 12.83 -9.89
N PHE A 88 12.91 12.28 -9.65
CA PHE A 88 12.69 10.83 -9.66
C PHE A 88 12.78 10.23 -11.07
N GLU A 89 12.41 10.97 -12.11
CA GLU A 89 12.62 10.55 -13.50
C GLU A 89 14.12 10.47 -13.82
N ALA A 90 14.91 11.46 -13.36
CA ALA A 90 16.35 11.50 -13.57
C ALA A 90 17.12 10.44 -12.74
N ASN A 91 16.66 10.11 -11.53
CA ASN A 91 17.37 9.22 -10.62
C ASN A 91 16.53 8.02 -10.15
N LYS A 92 16.46 6.97 -10.99
CA LYS A 92 15.71 5.74 -10.70
C LYS A 92 16.08 5.07 -9.36
N ARG A 93 17.33 5.21 -8.89
CA ARG A 93 17.76 4.61 -7.61
C ARG A 93 17.08 5.29 -6.43
N GLU A 94 17.01 6.62 -6.47
CA GLU A 94 16.35 7.42 -5.44
C GLU A 94 14.83 7.20 -5.45
N SER A 95 14.23 7.12 -6.64
CA SER A 95 12.81 6.82 -6.83
C SER A 95 12.42 5.47 -6.21
N ARG A 96 13.25 4.43 -6.39
CA ARG A 96 13.02 3.13 -5.74
C ARG A 96 13.07 3.22 -4.21
N LYS A 97 14.02 3.99 -3.67
CA LYS A 97 14.11 4.21 -2.21
C LYS A 97 12.91 4.99 -1.68
N PHE A 98 12.42 5.96 -2.44
CA PHE A 98 11.25 6.75 -2.09
C PHE A 98 9.98 5.91 -2.11
N ILE A 99 9.74 5.16 -3.21
CA ILE A 99 8.56 4.33 -3.37
C ILE A 99 8.45 3.28 -2.25
N ASN A 100 9.58 2.69 -1.81
CA ASN A 100 9.58 1.68 -0.75
C ASN A 100 9.15 2.20 0.64
N LYS A 101 8.99 3.50 0.81
CA LYS A 101 8.58 4.09 2.10
C LYS A 101 7.07 4.25 2.24
N TYR A 102 6.32 4.14 1.14
CA TYR A 102 4.90 4.41 1.10
C TYR A 102 4.14 3.21 0.53
N ASP A 103 2.98 2.92 1.12
CA ASP A 103 2.11 1.82 0.71
C ASP A 103 1.15 2.25 -0.41
N PHE A 104 0.64 3.49 -0.33
CA PHE A 104 -0.31 4.03 -1.30
C PHE A 104 0.17 5.34 -1.91
N PHE A 105 -0.13 5.53 -3.20
CA PHE A 105 0.12 6.75 -3.94
C PHE A 105 -1.18 7.29 -4.51
N LEU A 106 -1.54 8.51 -4.12
CA LEU A 106 -2.71 9.21 -4.65
C LEU A 106 -2.23 10.35 -5.53
N ALA A 107 -2.67 10.43 -6.77
CA ALA A 107 -2.25 11.50 -7.67
C ALA A 107 -3.44 12.32 -8.17
N ASP A 108 -3.24 13.63 -8.33
CA ASP A 108 -4.22 14.47 -9.00
C ASP A 108 -4.29 14.09 -10.50
N THR A 109 -5.50 14.05 -11.04
CA THR A 109 -5.79 13.78 -12.45
C THR A 109 -4.93 14.59 -13.42
N LYS A 110 -4.63 15.85 -13.08
CA LYS A 110 -3.85 16.76 -13.93
C LYS A 110 -2.38 16.34 -14.09
N ILE A 111 -1.81 15.65 -13.10
CA ILE A 111 -0.39 15.26 -13.07
C ILE A 111 -0.17 13.79 -13.43
N MET A 112 -1.25 13.01 -13.59
CA MET A 112 -1.21 11.56 -13.91
C MET A 112 -0.31 11.20 -15.10
N PRO A 113 -0.28 11.93 -16.24
CA PRO A 113 0.62 11.60 -17.35
C PRO A 113 2.10 11.67 -16.94
N THR A 114 2.48 12.68 -16.17
CA THR A 114 3.84 12.87 -15.66
C THR A 114 4.19 11.80 -14.64
N VAL A 115 3.27 11.47 -13.74
CA VAL A 115 3.44 10.40 -12.75
C VAL A 115 3.63 9.04 -13.44
N GLY A 116 2.81 8.72 -14.43
CA GLY A 116 2.92 7.47 -15.19
C GLY A 116 4.27 7.34 -15.88
N LYS A 117 4.79 8.43 -16.47
CA LYS A 117 6.11 8.45 -17.10
C LYS A 117 7.25 8.29 -16.09
N ALA A 118 7.23 9.05 -14.99
CA ALA A 118 8.33 9.10 -14.03
C ALA A 118 8.37 7.88 -13.08
N LEU A 119 7.21 7.47 -12.56
CA LEU A 119 7.09 6.44 -11.52
C LEU A 119 6.37 5.17 -11.99
N GLY A 120 5.60 5.21 -13.07
CA GLY A 120 4.78 4.07 -13.51
C GLY A 120 5.58 2.80 -13.80
N GLN A 121 6.78 2.91 -14.40
CA GLN A 121 7.68 1.77 -14.62
C GLN A 121 8.16 1.10 -13.31
N LEU A 122 8.16 1.84 -12.20
CA LEU A 122 8.63 1.37 -10.89
C LEU A 122 7.48 0.88 -10.01
N LEU A 123 6.31 1.52 -10.13
CA LEU A 123 5.10 1.16 -9.39
C LEU A 123 4.36 -0.01 -10.03
N GLY A 124 4.33 -0.13 -11.36
CA GLY A 124 3.56 -1.16 -12.06
C GLY A 124 3.95 -2.62 -11.76
N PRO A 125 5.25 -2.98 -11.63
CA PRO A 125 5.64 -4.34 -11.28
C PRO A 125 5.38 -4.75 -9.82
N ARG A 126 4.86 -3.84 -8.99
CA ARG A 126 4.61 -4.05 -7.56
C ARG A 126 3.14 -4.10 -7.28
#